data_AF-A0A1M6SHZ6-F1
#
_entry.id   AF-A0A1M6SHZ6-F1
#
_cell.length_a   1.000
_cell.length_b   1.000
_cell.length_c   1.000
_cell.angle_alpha   90.00
_cell.angle_beta   90.00
_cell.angle_gamma   90.00
#
_symmetry.space_group_name_H-M   'P 1'
#
loop_
_entity.id
_entity.type
_entity.pdbx_description
1 polymer ?
#
loop_
_entity_poly.entity_id
_entity_poly.type
_entity_poly.pdbx_seq_one_letter_code
_entity_poly.pdbx_strand_id
1 'polypeptide(L)'
;MFKAPFYSNGRIGRIEYILSILIFLGGDLICNVTLGSPSKNGAYAVILIVLWVFMLMQGAKRCHDIGNSGWWQLIPFYFIWLMIAKGDEGENEYGDPQ
;
A
#
# COMPACT_ATOMS: atom_id res chain seq x y z
N MET A 1 -9.06 9.72 -5.00
CA MET A 1 -7.68 9.25 -5.15
C MET A 1 -6.81 9.68 -3.99
N PHE A 2 -6.31 8.71 -3.23
CA PHE A 2 -5.47 8.86 -2.04
C PHE A 2 -6.04 9.76 -0.93
N LYS A 3 -7.29 9.52 -0.51
CA LYS A 3 -7.81 10.16 0.72
C LYS A 3 -7.06 9.58 1.93
N ALA A 4 -6.37 10.44 2.69
CA ALA A 4 -5.62 10.09 3.90
C ALA A 4 -4.66 8.89 3.73
N PRO A 5 -3.53 9.05 3.01
CA PRO A 5 -2.66 7.93 2.60
C PRO A 5 -1.97 7.19 3.76
N PHE A 6 -1.83 7.83 4.91
CA PHE A 6 -1.21 7.26 6.12
C PHE A 6 -2.24 6.78 7.16
N TYR A 7 -3.50 6.61 6.75
CA TYR A 7 -4.56 6.11 7.60
C TYR A 7 -5.15 4.85 6.99
N SER A 8 -5.53 3.85 7.78
CA SER A 8 -6.02 2.56 7.26
C SER A 8 -7.50 2.55 6.88
N ASN A 9 -8.28 3.56 7.31
CA ASN A 9 -9.73 3.55 7.06
C ASN A 9 -10.07 3.91 5.62
N GLY A 10 -11.10 3.22 5.11
CA GLY A 10 -11.59 3.35 3.75
C GLY A 10 -11.13 2.23 2.83
N ARG A 11 -11.48 2.38 1.56
CA ARG A 11 -11.31 1.39 0.49
C ARG A 11 -10.53 2.03 -0.65
N ILE A 12 -9.67 1.25 -1.31
CA ILE A 12 -9.00 1.68 -2.54
C ILE A 12 -9.16 0.63 -3.64
N GLY A 13 -9.43 1.11 -4.86
CA GLY A 13 -9.48 0.28 -6.05
C GLY A 13 -8.11 -0.24 -6.50
N ARG A 14 -8.11 -1.11 -7.51
CA ARG A 14 -6.89 -1.69 -8.10
C ARG A 14 -5.91 -0.65 -8.63
N ILE A 15 -6.42 0.39 -9.29
CA ILE A 15 -5.60 1.42 -9.92
C ILE A 15 -4.82 2.21 -8.85
N GLU A 16 -5.49 2.63 -7.77
CA GLU A 16 -4.84 3.34 -6.67
C GLU A 16 -3.81 2.45 -5.96
N TYR A 17 -4.10 1.16 -5.79
CA TYR A 17 -3.13 0.22 -5.21
C TYR A 17 -1.90 0.00 -6.10
N ILE A 18 -2.08 -0.16 -7.42
CA ILE A 18 -0.97 -0.27 -8.38
C ILE A 18 -0.13 1.01 -8.37
N LEU A 19 -0.77 2.18 -8.36
CA LEU A 19 -0.06 3.46 -8.23
C LEU A 19 0.71 3.55 -6.91
N SER A 20 0.18 3.02 -5.80
CA SER A 20 0.88 2.95 -4.52
C SER A 20 2.15 2.11 -4.59
N ILE A 21 2.08 0.94 -5.25
CA ILE A 21 3.24 0.08 -5.50
C ILE A 21 4.28 0.82 -6.35
N LEU A 22 3.85 1.53 -7.39
CA LEU A 22 4.77 2.32 -8.24
C LEU A 22 5.44 3.45 -7.46
N ILE A 23 4.72 4.15 -6.58
CA ILE A 23 5.29 5.18 -5.71
C ILE A 23 6.33 4.57 -4.77
N PHE A 24 6.05 3.41 -4.17
CA PHE A 24 7.00 2.71 -3.31
C PHE A 24 8.27 2.30 -4.06
N LEU A 25 8.13 1.61 -5.20
CA LEU A 25 9.26 1.14 -6.00
C LEU A 25 10.08 2.31 -6.58
N GLY A 26 9.41 3.34 -7.07
CA GLY A 26 10.06 4.54 -7.59
C GLY A 26 10.80 5.32 -6.50
N GLY A 27 10.16 5.48 -5.33
CA GLY A 27 10.77 6.14 -4.17
C GLY A 27 12.01 5.39 -3.66
N ASP A 28 11.93 4.06 -3.55
CA ASP A 28 13.06 3.23 -3.15
C ASP A 28 14.20 3.29 -4.17
N LEU A 29 13.89 3.18 -5.47
CA LEU A 29 14.89 3.29 -6.54
C LEU A 29 15.62 4.63 -6.53
N ILE A 30 14.87 5.74 -6.40
CA ILE A 30 15.46 7.09 -6.34
C ILE A 30 16.38 7.20 -5.12
N CYS A 31 15.96 6.71 -3.95
CA CYS A 31 16.79 6.73 -2.75
C CYS A 31 18.03 5.87 -2.91
N ASN A 32 17.92 4.69 -3.51
CA ASN A 32 19.05 3.80 -3.75
C ASN A 32 20.11 4.45 -4.66
N VAL A 33 19.68 5.09 -5.75
CA VAL A 33 20.57 5.76 -6.71
C VAL A 33 21.23 7.01 -6.11
N THR A 34 20.51 7.77 -5.28
CA THR A 34 21.01 9.06 -4.74
C THR A 34 21.75 8.93 -3.41
N LEU A 35 21.29 8.04 -2.53
CA LEU A 35 21.78 7.89 -1.14
C LEU A 35 22.56 6.59 -0.91
N GLY A 36 22.57 5.67 -1.87
CA GLY A 36 23.29 4.40 -1.82
C GLY A 36 22.54 3.31 -1.08
N SER A 37 23.09 2.82 0.04
CA SER A 37 22.52 1.70 0.80
C SER A 37 21.85 2.18 2.08
N PRO A 38 20.68 1.63 2.46
CA PRO A 38 20.01 2.03 3.70
C PRO A 38 20.81 1.60 4.95
N SER A 39 21.69 0.60 4.82
CA SER A 39 22.60 0.16 5.88
C SER A 39 23.71 1.17 6.21
N LYS A 40 24.05 2.04 5.24
CA LYS A 40 25.13 3.02 5.36
C LYS A 40 24.62 4.45 5.52
N ASN A 41 23.33 4.67 5.28
CA ASN A 41 22.72 5.99 5.28
C ASN A 41 21.43 6.00 6.10
N GLY A 42 21.49 6.62 7.28
CA GLY A 42 20.35 6.71 8.19
C GLY A 42 19.16 7.47 7.61
N ALA A 43 19.38 8.46 6.74
CA ALA A 43 18.28 9.19 6.10
C ALA A 43 17.49 8.28 5.14
N TYR A 44 18.19 7.45 4.36
CA TYR A 44 17.52 6.45 3.51
C TYR A 44 16.76 5.44 4.37
N ALA A 45 17.34 4.94 5.48
CA ALA A 45 16.63 4.03 6.37
C ALA A 45 15.29 4.62 6.88
N VAL A 46 15.28 5.91 7.27
CA VAL A 46 14.05 6.59 7.71
C VAL A 46 13.04 6.73 6.56
N ILE A 47 13.48 7.14 5.37
CA ILE A 47 12.59 7.25 4.20
C ILE A 47 11.98 5.89 3.85
N LEU A 48 12.78 4.83 3.88
CA LEU A 48 12.32 3.47 3.61
C LEU A 48 11.24 3.03 4.61
N ILE A 49 11.39 3.36 5.90
CA ILE A 49 10.35 3.09 6.91
C ILE A 49 9.05 3.82 6.56
N VAL A 50 9.13 5.09 6.16
CA VAL A 50 7.94 5.88 5.77
C VAL A 50 7.25 5.27 4.54
N LEU A 51 8.02 4.85 3.54
CA LEU A 51 7.50 4.16 2.34
C LEU A 51 6.82 2.84 2.71
N TRP A 52 7.38 2.07 3.65
CA TRP A 52 6.75 0.85 4.16
C TRP A 52 5.44 1.12 4.89
N VAL A 53 5.40 2.12 5.78
CA VAL A 53 4.15 2.51 6.47
C VAL A 53 3.08 2.92 5.46
N PHE A 54 3.45 3.71 4.46
CA PHE A 54 2.55 4.06 3.36
C PHE A 54 1.99 2.80 2.68
N MET A 55 2.86 1.86 2.28
CA MET A 55 2.42 0.62 1.63
C MET A 55 1.52 -0.25 2.50
N LEU A 56 1.79 -0.34 3.80
CA LEU A 56 0.95 -1.10 4.74
C LEU A 56 -0.45 -0.49 4.86
N MET A 57 -0.54 0.84 4.89
CA MET A 57 -1.82 1.55 4.96
C MET A 57 -2.62 1.38 3.66
N GLN A 58 -1.97 1.49 2.49
CA GLN A 58 -2.63 1.27 1.20
C GLN A 58 -3.05 -0.20 1.02
N GLY A 59 -2.18 -1.14 1.41
CA GLY A 59 -2.49 -2.57 1.41
C GLY A 59 -3.69 -2.91 2.29
N ALA A 60 -3.81 -2.28 3.47
CA ALA A 60 -4.96 -2.45 4.35
C ALA A 60 -6.26 -1.99 3.68
N LYS A 61 -6.28 -0.79 3.09
CA LYS A 61 -7.45 -0.30 2.34
C LYS A 61 -7.79 -1.18 1.14
N ARG A 62 -6.79 -1.79 0.50
CA ARG A 62 -7.03 -2.70 -0.61
C ARG A 62 -7.64 -4.02 -0.14
N CYS A 63 -7.24 -4.51 1.04
CA CYS A 63 -7.89 -5.65 1.69
C CYS A 63 -9.35 -5.32 2.04
N HIS A 64 -9.60 -4.13 2.58
CA HIS A 64 -10.94 -3.65 2.91
C HIS A 64 -11.84 -3.57 1.66
N ASP A 65 -11.28 -3.20 0.51
CA ASP A 65 -12.06 -3.14 -0.73
C ASP A 65 -12.56 -4.51 -1.21
N ILE A 66 -11.90 -5.60 -0.82
CA ILE A 66 -12.31 -6.98 -1.13
C ILE A 66 -12.90 -7.70 0.08
N GLY A 67 -13.39 -6.94 1.07
CA GLY A 67 -14.09 -7.47 2.25
C GLY A 67 -13.20 -8.18 3.27
N ASN A 68 -11.87 -8.06 3.18
CA ASN A 68 -10.92 -8.72 4.06
C ASN A 68 -10.32 -7.76 5.08
N SER A 69 -9.92 -8.29 6.24
CA SER A 69 -9.19 -7.47 7.22
C SER A 69 -7.82 -7.05 6.69
N GLY A 70 -7.37 -5.85 7.08
CA GLY A 70 -6.07 -5.32 6.64
C GLY A 70 -4.87 -6.20 6.96
N TRP A 71 -5.00 -7.18 7.86
CA TRP A 71 -3.95 -8.15 8.22
C TRP A 71 -3.68 -9.18 7.13
N TRP A 72 -4.62 -9.41 6.20
CA TRP A 72 -4.44 -10.39 5.12
C TRP A 72 -3.27 -10.06 4.20
N GLN A 73 -2.85 -8.79 4.11
CA GLN A 73 -1.68 -8.39 3.34
C GLN A 73 -0.37 -9.04 3.81
N LEU A 74 -0.31 -9.56 5.05
CA LEU A 74 0.85 -10.26 5.59
C LEU A 74 0.94 -11.72 5.12
N ILE A 75 -0.13 -12.26 4.53
CA ILE A 75 -0.11 -13.60 3.94
C ILE A 75 0.87 -13.57 2.75
N PRO A 76 1.83 -14.49 2.68
CA PRO A 76 2.77 -14.56 1.57
C PRO A 76 2.05 -14.57 0.22
N PHE A 77 2.54 -13.74 -0.72
CA PHE A 77 1.99 -13.58 -2.06
C PHE A 77 0.58 -12.98 -2.16
N TYR A 78 -0.05 -12.59 -1.05
CA TYR A 78 -1.39 -11.99 -1.09
C TYR A 78 -1.43 -10.65 -1.82
N PHE A 79 -0.31 -9.92 -1.87
CA PHE A 79 -0.18 -8.71 -2.69
C PHE A 79 -0.46 -8.98 -4.18
N ILE A 80 -0.19 -10.19 -4.68
CA ILE A 80 -0.53 -10.58 -6.06
C ILE A 80 -2.05 -10.64 -6.23
N TRP A 81 -2.74 -11.27 -5.27
CA TRP A 81 -4.19 -11.32 -5.24
C TRP A 81 -4.81 -9.91 -5.16
N LEU A 82 -4.26 -9.04 -4.30
CA LEU A 82 -4.71 -7.65 -4.14
C LEU A 82 -4.61 -6.83 -5.44
N MET A 83 -3.66 -7.14 -6.34
CA MET A 83 -3.53 -6.47 -7.63
C MET A 83 -4.62 -6.87 -8.63
N ILE A 84 -5.08 -8.13 -8.61
CA ILE A 84 -5.98 -8.67 -9.64
C ILE A 84 -7.44 -8.78 -9.19
N ALA A 85 -7.68 -9.05 -7.91
CA ALA A 85 -9.01 -9.28 -7.36
C ALA A 85 -9.94 -8.09 -7.64
N LYS A 86 -11.20 -8.38 -7.93
CA LYS A 86 -12.23 -7.33 -8.06
C LYS A 86 -12.67 -6.91 -6.65
N GLY A 87 -12.84 -5.60 -6.44
CA GLY A 87 -13.45 -5.07 -5.21
C GLY A 87 -14.92 -5.45 -5.07
N ASP A 88 -15.43 -5.38 -3.85
CA ASP A 88 -16.85 -5.53 -3.56
C ASP A 88 -17.63 -4.38 -4.21
N GLU A 89 -18.71 -4.69 -4.93
CA GLU A 89 -19.52 -3.66 -5.59
C GLU A 89 -20.51 -2.97 -4.64
N GLY A 90 -20.80 -3.60 -3.50
CA GLY A 90 -21.72 -3.09 -2.49
C GLY A 90 -21.01 -2.49 -1.27
N GLU A 91 -21.83 -1.99 -0.35
CA GLU A 91 -21.39 -1.68 1.01
C GLU A 91 -20.84 -2.95 1.68
N ASN A 92 -19.69 -2.81 2.35
CA ASN A 92 -19.15 -3.85 3.22
C ASN A 92 -18.81 -3.23 4.59
N GLU A 93 -18.23 -4.01 5.50
CA GLU A 93 -17.88 -3.54 6.87
C GLU A 93 -16.93 -2.32 6.89
N TYR A 94 -16.32 -1.98 5.76
CA TYR A 94 -15.40 -0.86 5.59
C TYR A 94 -16.03 0.33 4.85
N GLY A 95 -17.35 0.28 4.62
CA GLY A 95 -18.17 1.33 4.02
C GLY A 95 -18.41 1.17 2.53
N ASP A 96 -18.95 2.22 1.92
CA ASP A 96 -19.28 2.26 0.50
C ASP A 96 -18.03 2.19 -0.41
N PRO A 97 -18.17 1.63 -1.63
CA PRO A 97 -17.13 1.66 -2.63
C PRO A 97 -16.69 3.10 -2.94
N GLN A 98 -15.38 3.31 -3.10
CA GLN A 98 -14.78 4.61 -3.45
C GLN A 98 -14.25 4.66 -4.89
#